data_AF-A0A950BHR3-F1
#
_entry.id   AF-A0A950BHR3-F1
#
_cell.length_a   1.000
_cell.length_b   1.000
_cell.length_c   1.000
_cell.angle_alpha   90.00
_cell.angle_beta   90.00
_cell.angle_gamma   90.00
#
_symmetry.space_group_name_H-M   'P 1'
#
loop_
_entity.id
_entity.type
_entity.pdbx_description
1 polymer ?
#
loop_
_entity_poly.entity_id
_entity_poly.type
_entity_poly.pdbx_seq_one_letter_code
_entity_poly.pdbx_strand_id
1 'polypeptide(L)'
;MPLSQWLWAIGSWAVIIGLIAWAYIHFSRKAAAARARIARLEQAGVKAPGLVLAVKDTGMSINDNPNIRITFRVTPENGQQFDTTTELIVSRLDVPREGEEYWVVYDPQDTTNFGFGDRISAPASTAAAADDPVARLERAAQLRDRGVISEAEFETLKQKVLGS
;
A
#
# COMPACT_ATOMS: atom_id res chain seq x y z
N MET A 1 -57.88 10.95 -21.27
CA MET A 1 -56.84 11.35 -20.29
C MET A 1 -56.42 12.79 -20.61
N PRO A 2 -56.41 13.72 -19.64
CA PRO A 2 -56.22 15.14 -19.94
C PRO A 2 -54.76 15.47 -20.26
N LEU A 3 -54.55 16.24 -21.33
CA LEU A 3 -53.26 16.65 -21.90
C LEU A 3 -52.36 17.43 -20.91
N SER A 4 -52.95 17.97 -19.84
CA SER A 4 -52.28 18.76 -18.79
C SER A 4 -51.43 17.93 -17.82
N GLN A 5 -51.60 16.61 -17.77
CA GLN A 5 -50.74 15.73 -16.96
C GLN A 5 -49.38 15.43 -17.59
N TRP A 6 -49.21 15.64 -18.91
CA TRP A 6 -47.94 15.41 -19.62
C TRP A 6 -46.90 16.53 -19.41
N LEU A 7 -47.35 17.76 -19.13
CA LEU A 7 -46.43 18.91 -18.99
C LEU A 7 -45.66 18.94 -17.66
N TRP A 8 -46.19 18.32 -16.59
CA TRP A 8 -45.49 18.19 -15.31
C TRP A 8 -44.47 17.03 -15.27
N ALA A 9 -44.61 16.05 -16.17
CA ALA A 9 -43.69 14.91 -16.27
C ALA A 9 -42.36 15.28 -16.95
N ILE A 10 -42.39 16.17 -17.95
CA ILE A 10 -41.21 16.59 -18.73
C ILE A 10 -40.31 17.55 -17.93
N GLY A 11 -40.91 18.49 -17.20
CA GLY A 11 -40.15 19.42 -16.34
C GLY A 11 -39.38 18.71 -15.22
N SER A 12 -39.93 17.62 -14.68
CA SER A 12 -39.30 16.82 -13.63
C SER A 12 -38.08 16.02 -14.13
N TRP A 13 -38.09 15.56 -15.39
CA TRP A 13 -36.95 14.87 -15.99
C TRP A 13 -35.76 15.80 -16.27
N ALA A 14 -36.01 17.05 -16.68
CA ALA A 14 -34.94 18.02 -16.94
C ALA A 14 -34.15 18.39 -15.67
N VAL A 15 -34.81 18.47 -14.52
CA VAL A 15 -34.15 18.73 -13.22
C VAL A 15 -33.31 17.53 -12.78
N ILE A 16 -33.82 16.30 -12.93
CA ILE A 16 -33.07 15.08 -12.59
C ILE A 16 -31.86 14.92 -13.52
N ILE A 17 -32.02 15.15 -14.83
CA ILE A 17 -30.90 15.14 -15.79
C ILE A 17 -29.89 16.24 -15.46
N GLY A 18 -30.35 17.43 -15.08
CA GLY A 18 -29.48 18.52 -14.64
C GLY A 18 -28.67 18.17 -13.38
N LEU A 19 -29.29 17.52 -12.38
CA LEU A 19 -28.62 17.07 -11.17
C LEU A 19 -27.64 15.92 -11.43
N ILE A 20 -27.98 14.98 -12.33
CA ILE A 20 -27.09 13.90 -12.76
C ILE A 20 -25.91 14.47 -13.56
N ALA A 21 -26.15 15.40 -14.48
CA ALA A 21 -25.10 16.08 -15.24
C ALA A 21 -24.19 16.92 -14.34
N TRP A 22 -24.76 17.62 -13.36
CA TRP A 22 -24.00 18.36 -12.35
C TRP A 22 -23.14 17.43 -11.48
N ALA A 23 -23.71 16.33 -10.99
CA ALA A 23 -22.97 15.31 -10.24
C ALA A 23 -21.87 14.67 -11.11
N TYR A 24 -22.14 14.40 -12.38
CA TYR A 24 -21.18 13.85 -13.35
C TYR A 24 -20.04 14.83 -13.66
N ILE A 25 -20.31 16.13 -13.79
CA ILE A 25 -19.28 17.16 -13.98
C ILE A 25 -18.39 17.28 -12.73
N HIS A 26 -18.98 17.24 -11.54
CA HIS A 26 -18.22 17.27 -10.29
C HIS A 26 -17.38 16.00 -10.07
N PHE A 27 -17.90 14.83 -10.45
CA PHE A 27 -17.17 13.57 -10.35
C PHE A 27 -16.08 13.43 -11.43
N SER A 28 -16.33 13.92 -12.65
CA SER A 28 -15.36 13.88 -13.75
C SER A 28 -14.16 14.81 -13.53
N ARG A 29 -14.35 15.97 -12.88
CA ARG A 29 -13.24 16.85 -12.47
C ARG A 29 -12.28 16.18 -11.48
N LYS A 30 -12.79 15.37 -10.54
CA LYS A 30 -11.94 14.61 -9.60
C LYS A 30 -11.13 13.52 -10.32
N ALA A 31 -11.72 12.84 -11.31
CA ALA A 31 -11.03 11.84 -12.10
C ALA A 31 -9.90 12.43 -12.97
N ALA A 32 -10.11 13.60 -13.57
CA ALA A 32 -9.07 14.29 -14.35
C ALA A 32 -7.88 14.72 -13.47
N ALA A 33 -8.14 15.24 -12.26
CA ALA A 33 -7.10 15.63 -11.32
C ALA A 33 -6.27 14.42 -10.83
N ALA A 34 -6.91 13.28 -10.55
CA ALA A 34 -6.22 12.06 -10.16
C ALA A 34 -5.31 11.53 -11.28
N ARG A 35 -5.78 11.54 -12.54
CA ARG A 35 -4.97 11.16 -13.72
C ARG A 35 -3.77 12.08 -13.90
N ALA A 36 -3.95 13.39 -13.77
CA ALA A 36 -2.86 14.36 -13.86
C ALA A 36 -1.81 14.17 -12.75
N ARG A 37 -2.24 13.82 -11.53
CA ARG A 37 -1.34 13.51 -10.40
C ARG A 37 -0.44 12.32 -10.70
N ILE A 38 -1.03 11.21 -11.15
CA ILE A 38 -0.28 9.99 -11.50
C ILE A 38 0.71 10.27 -12.64
N ALA A 39 0.26 10.93 -13.71
CA ALA A 39 1.12 11.28 -14.84
C ALA A 39 2.32 12.15 -14.44
N ARG A 40 2.18 13.05 -13.45
CA ARG A 40 3.31 13.85 -12.93
C ARG A 40 4.32 13.02 -12.15
N LEU A 41 3.86 12.09 -11.31
CA LEU A 41 4.75 11.18 -10.60
C LEU A 41 5.48 10.23 -11.56
N GLU A 42 4.85 9.83 -12.66
CA GLU A 42 5.49 9.02 -13.70
C GLU A 42 6.57 9.80 -14.48
N GLN A 43 6.34 11.08 -14.77
CA GLN A 43 7.25 11.89 -15.59
C GLN A 43 8.37 12.57 -14.79
N ALA A 44 8.06 13.03 -13.58
CA ALA A 44 8.94 13.87 -12.77
C ALA A 44 9.17 13.32 -11.36
N GLY A 45 8.60 12.15 -11.02
CA GLY A 45 8.76 11.56 -9.70
C GLY A 45 10.19 11.17 -9.41
N VAL A 46 10.73 11.65 -8.29
CA VAL A 46 12.03 11.26 -7.78
C VAL A 46 11.84 10.21 -6.70
N LYS A 47 12.53 9.08 -6.85
CA LYS A 47 12.51 7.98 -5.88
C LYS A 47 13.54 8.23 -4.78
N ALA A 48 13.12 8.14 -3.53
CA ALA A 48 13.97 8.33 -2.35
C ALA A 48 13.52 7.42 -1.20
N PRO A 49 14.44 7.03 -0.29
CA PRO A 49 14.06 6.35 0.94
C PRO A 49 13.24 7.29 1.85
N GLY A 50 12.15 6.77 2.41
CA GLY A 50 11.30 7.45 3.38
C GLY A 50 11.16 6.65 4.66
N LEU A 51 11.61 7.22 5.78
CA LEU A 51 11.48 6.63 7.11
C LEU A 51 10.14 7.01 7.71
N VAL A 52 9.38 6.03 8.21
CA VAL A 52 8.13 6.27 8.93
C VAL A 52 8.45 6.84 10.31
N LEU A 53 8.10 8.10 10.53
CA LEU A 53 8.27 8.78 11.82
C LEU A 53 7.11 8.54 12.77
N ALA A 54 5.88 8.54 12.25
CA ALA A 54 4.68 8.45 13.06
C ALA A 54 3.54 7.78 12.28
N VAL A 55 2.77 6.94 12.97
CA VAL A 55 1.56 6.31 12.41
C VAL A 55 0.39 6.56 13.36
N LYS A 56 -0.66 7.21 12.87
CA LYS A 56 -1.83 7.57 13.67
C LYS A 56 -3.12 7.10 13.00
N ASP A 57 -3.95 6.39 13.75
CA ASP A 57 -5.31 6.07 13.30
C ASP A 57 -6.15 7.37 13.25
N THR A 58 -6.88 7.57 12.15
CA THR A 58 -7.78 8.72 11.99
C THR A 58 -9.13 8.51 12.69
N GLY A 59 -9.41 7.30 13.16
CA GLY A 59 -10.69 6.90 13.76
C GLY A 59 -11.78 6.58 12.73
N MET A 60 -11.46 6.69 11.44
CA MET A 60 -12.35 6.36 10.32
C MET A 60 -11.93 5.03 9.70
N SER A 61 -12.89 4.16 9.38
CA SER A 61 -12.66 2.92 8.64
C SER A 61 -13.60 2.80 7.44
N ILE A 62 -13.13 2.14 6.38
CA ILE A 62 -13.92 1.81 5.20
C ILE A 62 -13.81 0.31 4.97
N ASN A 63 -14.93 -0.42 4.96
CA ASN A 63 -14.95 -1.89 4.82
C ASN A 63 -13.99 -2.57 5.82
N ASP A 64 -14.06 -2.16 7.08
CA ASP A 64 -13.16 -2.56 8.17
C ASP A 64 -11.68 -2.20 7.99
N ASN A 65 -11.27 -1.60 6.88
CA ASN A 65 -9.90 -1.12 6.70
C ASN A 65 -9.73 0.27 7.32
N PRO A 66 -8.83 0.45 8.31
CA PRO A 66 -8.62 1.75 8.95
C PRO A 66 -7.97 2.73 7.97
N ASN A 67 -8.40 3.98 8.04
CA ASN A 67 -7.70 5.09 7.42
C ASN A 67 -6.66 5.61 8.42
N ILE A 68 -5.39 5.54 8.04
CA ILE A 68 -4.28 5.95 8.89
C ILE A 68 -3.59 7.17 8.29
N ARG A 69 -3.06 8.01 9.18
CA ARG A 69 -2.18 9.12 8.86
C ARG A 69 -0.75 8.72 9.17
N ILE A 70 0.11 8.75 8.16
CA ILE A 70 1.52 8.40 8.27
C ILE A 70 2.37 9.63 8.01
N THR A 71 3.36 9.86 8.87
CA THR A 71 4.39 10.88 8.67
C THR A 71 5.67 10.20 8.21
N PHE A 72 6.19 10.59 7.04
CA PHE A 72 7.44 10.10 6.49
C PHE A 72 8.51 11.19 6.54
N ARG A 73 9.74 10.81 6.90
CA ARG A 73 10.95 11.59 6.64
C ARG A 73 11.58 11.08 5.36
N VAL A 74 11.47 11.86 4.29
CA VAL A 74 12.06 11.54 3.00
C VAL A 74 13.48 12.07 2.96
N THR A 75 14.43 11.22 2.55
CA THR A 75 15.84 11.58 2.42
C THR A 75 16.27 11.42 0.95
N PRO A 76 16.16 12.45 0.11
CA PRO A 76 16.60 12.39 -1.27
C PRO A 76 18.12 12.29 -1.38
N GLU A 77 18.63 11.58 -2.39
CA GLU A 77 20.09 11.44 -2.60
C GLU A 77 20.79 12.79 -2.82
N ASN A 78 20.13 13.72 -3.53
CA ASN A 78 20.69 15.03 -3.90
C ASN A 78 19.87 16.20 -3.32
N GLY A 79 19.34 16.06 -2.10
CA GLY A 79 18.46 17.08 -1.52
C GLY A 79 18.50 17.16 0.01
N GLN A 80 17.80 18.16 0.55
CA GLN A 80 17.58 18.25 1.98
C GLN A 80 16.48 17.26 2.39
N GLN A 81 16.67 16.60 3.54
CA GLN A 81 15.62 15.79 4.15
C GLN A 81 14.39 16.65 4.48
N PHE A 82 13.20 16.11 4.24
CA PHE A 82 11.94 16.78 4.55
C PHE A 82 10.92 15.81 5.10
N ASP A 83 10.03 16.32 5.95
CA ASP A 83 8.96 15.53 6.54
C ASP A 83 7.66 15.78 5.76
N THR A 84 6.95 14.71 5.39
CA THR A 84 5.68 14.77 4.66
C THR A 84 4.66 13.85 5.30
N THR A 85 3.37 14.15 5.13
CA THR A 85 2.28 13.42 5.76
C THR A 85 1.25 13.00 4.72
N THR A 86 0.79 11.75 4.79
CA THR A 86 -0.28 11.23 3.94
C THR A 86 -1.31 10.45 4.73
N GLU A 87 -2.53 10.43 4.22
CA GLU A 87 -3.61 9.57 4.72
C GLU A 87 -3.92 8.51 3.68
N LEU A 88 -3.96 7.26 4.11
CA LEU A 88 -4.41 6.17 3.26
C LEU A 88 -5.16 5.11 4.04
N ILE A 89 -6.02 4.42 3.31
CA ILE A 89 -6.71 3.23 3.78
C ILE A 89 -5.76 2.06 3.56
N VAL A 90 -5.38 1.41 4.65
CA VAL A 90 -4.55 0.19 4.62
C VAL A 90 -5.36 -1.01 5.05
N SER A 91 -4.97 -2.19 4.58
CA SER A 91 -5.41 -3.43 5.19
C SER A 91 -4.88 -3.52 6.63
N ARG A 92 -5.70 -3.98 7.58
CA ARG A 92 -5.27 -4.20 8.98
C ARG A 92 -4.11 -5.19 9.11
N LEU A 93 -3.94 -6.07 8.14
CA LEU A 93 -2.90 -7.10 8.15
C LEU A 93 -1.52 -6.54 7.77
N ASP A 94 -1.47 -5.34 7.18
CA ASP A 94 -0.24 -4.74 6.64
C ASP A 94 -0.16 -3.24 6.98
N VAL A 95 -0.35 -2.93 8.27
CA VAL A 95 -0.23 -1.56 8.78
C VAL A 95 1.26 -1.22 8.92
N PRO A 96 1.76 -0.17 8.24
CA PRO A 96 3.13 0.29 8.39
C PRO A 96 3.44 0.66 9.83
N ARG A 97 4.68 0.45 10.27
CA ARG A 97 5.14 0.73 11.64
C ARG A 97 6.14 1.88 11.65
N GLU A 98 6.17 2.60 12.77
CA GLU A 98 7.20 3.61 13.03
C GLU A 98 8.59 2.97 13.02
N GLY A 99 9.53 3.63 12.36
CA GLY A 99 10.89 3.14 12.13
C GLY A 99 11.08 2.27 10.89
N GLU A 100 10.02 1.91 10.16
CA GLU A 100 10.16 1.23 8.87
C GLU A 100 10.55 2.19 7.75
N GLU A 101 11.32 1.72 6.79
CA GLU A 101 11.68 2.49 5.59
C GLU A 101 10.91 1.98 4.38
N TYR A 102 10.43 2.90 3.55
CA TYR A 102 9.67 2.62 2.33
C TYR A 102 10.25 3.41 1.16
N TRP A 103 10.12 2.86 -0.05
CA TRP A 103 10.43 3.62 -1.25
C TRP A 103 9.35 4.66 -1.48
N VAL A 104 9.71 5.94 -1.39
CA VAL A 104 8.83 7.07 -1.65
C VAL A 104 9.17 7.66 -3.01
N VAL A 105 8.15 7.91 -3.82
CA VAL A 105 8.23 8.69 -5.06
C VAL A 105 7.52 10.00 -4.82
N TYR A 106 8.24 11.12 -4.94
CA TYR A 106 7.67 12.45 -4.72
C TYR A 106 7.91 13.34 -5.93
N ASP A 107 7.04 14.33 -6.14
CA ASP A 107 7.26 15.38 -7.12
C ASP A 107 8.23 16.43 -6.52
N PRO A 108 9.41 16.67 -7.11
CA PRO A 108 10.37 17.64 -6.59
C PRO A 108 9.88 19.09 -6.67
N GLN A 109 8.87 19.39 -7.50
CA GLN A 109 8.22 20.70 -7.55
C GLN A 109 7.06 20.80 -6.55
N ASP A 110 6.55 19.67 -6.05
CA ASP A 110 5.44 19.61 -5.09
C ASP A 110 5.62 18.42 -4.13
N THR A 111 6.28 18.65 -2.99
CA THR A 111 6.55 17.61 -1.98
C THR A 111 5.29 17.08 -1.27
N THR A 112 4.12 17.70 -1.50
CA THR A 112 2.82 17.17 -1.04
C THR A 112 2.26 16.12 -2.00
N ASN A 113 2.69 16.13 -3.25
CA ASN A 113 2.37 15.09 -4.22
C ASN A 113 3.42 13.98 -4.17
N PHE A 114 3.10 12.93 -3.42
CA PHE A 114 3.96 11.74 -3.34
C PHE A 114 3.13 10.46 -3.29
N GLY A 115 3.81 9.34 -3.51
CA GLY A 115 3.34 7.98 -3.28
C GLY A 115 4.46 7.17 -2.66
N PHE A 116 4.14 6.03 -2.06
CA PHE A 116 5.15 5.10 -1.55
C PHE A 116 4.80 3.68 -1.98
N GLY A 117 5.82 2.85 -2.14
CA GLY A 117 5.72 1.48 -2.64
C GLY A 117 6.28 0.48 -1.66
N ASP A 118 7.17 -0.38 -2.12
CA ASP A 118 7.71 -1.49 -1.32
C ASP A 118 8.50 -1.02 -0.09
N ARG A 119 8.39 -1.79 1.00
CA ARG A 119 9.21 -1.62 2.19
C ARG A 119 10.68 -1.88 1.85
N ILE A 120 11.53 -0.91 2.16
CA ILE A 120 12.99 -1.01 2.11
C ILE A 120 13.40 -1.84 3.31
N SER A 121 13.32 -3.16 3.17
CA SER A 121 13.77 -4.05 4.23
C SER A 121 15.31 -4.04 4.26
N ALA A 122 15.91 -3.62 5.38
CA ALA A 122 17.16 -4.21 5.84
C ALA A 122 16.95 -5.75 6.00
N PRO A 123 18.00 -6.58 5.86
CA PRO A 123 17.91 -7.94 5.34
C PRO A 123 16.85 -8.78 6.08
N ALA A 124 16.11 -9.55 5.27
CA ALA A 124 15.05 -10.46 5.66
C ALA A 124 15.22 -11.01 7.09
N SER A 125 14.21 -10.75 7.92
CA SER A 125 13.98 -11.51 9.14
C SER A 125 14.17 -13.00 8.81
N THR A 126 15.07 -13.65 9.54
CA THR A 126 15.37 -15.10 9.50
C THR A 126 14.14 -16.00 9.69
N ALA A 127 12.97 -15.42 9.95
CA ALA A 127 11.67 -16.08 9.93
C ALA A 127 11.17 -16.44 8.52
N ALA A 128 11.39 -15.62 7.48
CA ALA A 128 10.96 -15.96 6.12
C ALA A 128 11.86 -17.03 5.46
N ALA A 129 13.13 -17.08 5.84
CA ALA A 129 14.04 -18.18 5.49
C ALA A 129 13.76 -19.47 6.30
N ALA A 130 12.87 -19.41 7.31
CA ALA A 130 12.42 -20.59 8.04
C ALA A 130 11.25 -21.30 7.33
N ASP A 131 10.52 -20.62 6.43
CA ASP A 131 9.43 -21.22 5.65
C ASP A 131 9.92 -22.01 4.44
N ASP A 132 11.12 -21.72 3.90
CA ASP A 132 11.67 -22.48 2.77
C ASP A 132 11.98 -23.95 3.19
N PRO A 133 11.28 -24.94 2.61
CA PRO A 133 11.50 -26.35 2.90
C PRO A 133 12.92 -26.82 2.54
N VAL A 134 13.52 -26.26 1.48
CA VAL A 134 14.86 -26.64 1.03
C VAL A 134 15.92 -26.15 2.01
N ALA A 135 15.83 -24.88 2.44
CA ALA A 135 16.75 -24.31 3.41
C ALA A 135 16.71 -25.03 4.78
N ARG A 136 15.57 -25.62 5.17
CA ARG A 136 15.44 -26.45 6.37
C ARG A 136 16.17 -27.79 6.24
N LEU A 137 16.08 -28.43 5.08
CA LEU A 137 16.79 -29.69 4.78
C LEU A 137 18.32 -29.49 4.79
N GLU A 138 18.80 -28.38 4.22
CA GLU A 138 20.23 -28.06 4.20
C GLU A 138 20.81 -27.84 5.61
N ARG A 139 20.07 -27.14 6.49
CA ARG A 139 20.49 -26.99 7.89
C ARG A 139 20.47 -28.31 8.65
N ALA A 140 19.47 -29.15 8.42
CA ALA A 140 19.40 -30.47 9.03
C ALA A 140 20.58 -31.36 8.56
N ALA A 141 20.97 -31.28 7.28
CA ALA A 141 22.13 -32.00 6.77
C ALA A 141 23.44 -31.51 7.41
N GLN A 142 23.62 -30.20 7.56
CA GLN A 142 24.78 -29.63 8.27
C GLN A 142 24.85 -30.05 9.74
N LEU A 143 23.72 -30.18 10.43
CA LEU A 143 23.67 -30.62 11.83
C LEU A 143 24.03 -32.10 11.97
N ARG A 144 23.60 -32.94 11.01
CA ARG A 144 23.99 -34.35 10.95
C ARG A 144 25.49 -34.50 10.72
N ASP A 145 26.04 -33.75 9.76
CA ASP A 145 27.46 -33.83 9.43
C ASP A 145 28.36 -33.36 10.59
N ARG A 146 27.83 -32.49 11.46
CA ARG A 146 28.45 -32.09 12.73
C ARG A 146 28.23 -33.08 13.88
N GLY A 147 27.47 -34.16 13.66
CA GLY A 147 27.14 -35.18 14.66
C GLY A 147 26.17 -34.71 15.76
N VAL A 148 25.45 -33.61 15.53
CA VAL A 148 24.52 -33.00 16.50
C VAL A 148 23.14 -33.67 16.45
N ILE A 149 22.77 -34.25 15.31
CA ILE A 149 21.53 -35.02 15.15
C ILE A 149 21.84 -36.39 14.53
N SER A 150 21.03 -37.38 14.88
CA SER A 150 21.14 -38.73 14.33
C SER A 150 20.41 -38.88 12.98
N GLU A 151 20.80 -39.88 12.19
CA GLU A 151 20.17 -40.16 10.88
C GLU A 151 18.65 -40.41 11.00
N ALA A 152 18.21 -41.02 12.11
CA ALA A 152 16.79 -41.28 12.37
C ALA A 152 15.99 -39.99 12.58
N GLU A 153 16.59 -38.98 13.23
CA GLU A 153 15.96 -37.67 13.44
C GLU A 153 15.93 -36.86 12.14
N PHE A 154 16.97 -36.99 11.31
CA PHE A 154 17.04 -36.36 10.01
C PHE A 154 15.95 -36.87 9.04
N GLU A 155 15.75 -38.19 8.96
CA GLU A 155 14.72 -38.78 8.10
C GLU A 155 13.29 -38.38 8.53
N THR A 156 13.07 -38.25 9.85
CA THR A 156 11.79 -37.75 10.39
C THR A 156 11.53 -36.30 9.95
N LEU A 157 12.55 -35.44 9.97
CA LEU A 157 12.45 -34.06 9.52
C LEU A 157 12.21 -33.96 8.01
N LYS A 158 12.90 -34.80 7.22
CA LYS A 158 12.73 -34.85 5.77
C LYS A 158 11.32 -35.26 5.35
N GLN A 159 10.75 -36.27 6.01
CA GLN A 159 9.35 -36.67 5.76
C GLN A 159 8.35 -35.58 6.14
N LYS A 160 8.58 -34.88 7.26
CA LYS A 160 7.70 -33.78 7.70
C LYS A 160 7.72 -32.58 6.76
N VAL A 161 8.86 -32.31 6.11
CA VAL A 161 9.03 -31.18 5.18
C VAL A 161 8.48 -31.50 3.79
N LEU A 162 8.49 -32.76 3.35
CA LEU A 162 7.93 -33.19 2.06
C LEU A 162 6.42 -33.50 2.11
N GLY A 163 5.87 -33.71 3.31
CA GLY A 163 4.46 -34.04 3.53
C GLY A 163 3.54 -32.87 3.92
N SER A 164 4.07 -31.65 3.99
CA SER A 164 3.33 -30.40 4.30
C SER A 164 3.32 -29.47 3.11
#